data_AF-A0A838IFS2-F1
#
_entry.id   AF-A0A838IFS2-F1
#
_cell.length_a   1.000
_cell.length_b   1.000
_cell.length_c   1.000
_cell.angle_alpha   90.00
_cell.angle_beta   90.00
_cell.angle_gamma   90.00
#
_symmetry.space_group_name_H-M   'P 1'
#
loop_
_entity.id
_entity.type
_entity.pdbx_description
1 polymer ?
#
loop_
_entity_poly.entity_id
_entity_poly.type
_entity_poly.pdbx_seq_one_letter_code
_entity_poly.pdbx_strand_id
1 'polypeptide(L)'
;MMTTADAKLIARIDAALNSERALGQAVDEVITLLSPASTELWPHLLVVLHALEQPRLAAALVASALPDTQLEALAGALQAVAPLIGPRPVGPLHIQVARTRQRFDAELRKHALVTGRLQAGVAAAEANRMLAAYLDTDAAPLFIALLRQSHPRQLEAAEQSREQQLLLLVADPALLALLAMDAGSPDELAAKLRPMLQALATGLTNTPQTLVRALQGGDSAARQVACALVAYLRLHDLVPNLLSLVLTDSPCAPQAAVIAAQLSPEMARQTFSELLVDMVFGNPEDPDMAVTAQ
;
A
#
# COMPACT_ATOMS: atom_id res chain seq x y z
N MET A 1 -9.43 10.90 -16.34
CA MET A 1 -10.75 11.36 -16.83
C MET A 1 -11.12 10.50 -18.03
N MET A 2 -12.36 10.03 -18.10
CA MET A 2 -12.81 9.17 -19.21
C MET A 2 -12.91 9.99 -20.50
N THR A 3 -12.31 9.49 -21.58
CA THR A 3 -12.21 10.18 -22.86
C THR A 3 -13.38 9.84 -23.79
N THR A 4 -13.55 10.59 -24.88
CA THR A 4 -14.51 10.25 -25.94
C THR A 4 -14.22 8.90 -26.58
N ALA A 5 -12.94 8.48 -26.61
CA ALA A 5 -12.55 7.16 -27.09
C ALA A 5 -13.02 6.05 -26.14
N ASP A 6 -12.89 6.25 -24.83
CA ASP A 6 -13.37 5.32 -23.81
C ASP A 6 -14.89 5.14 -23.88
N ALA A 7 -15.65 6.23 -24.08
CA ALA A 7 -17.10 6.16 -24.24
C ALA A 7 -17.52 5.36 -25.49
N LYS A 8 -16.80 5.51 -26.61
CA LYS A 8 -17.03 4.70 -27.82
C LYS A 8 -16.70 3.23 -27.57
N LEU A 9 -15.65 2.94 -26.81
CA LEU A 9 -15.24 1.58 -26.49
C LEU A 9 -16.29 0.88 -25.61
N ILE A 10 -16.82 1.58 -24.60
CA ILE A 10 -17.94 1.13 -23.76
C ILE A 10 -19.16 0.77 -24.62
N ALA A 11 -19.56 1.65 -25.55
CA ALA A 11 -20.70 1.38 -26.41
C ALA A 11 -20.51 0.14 -27.30
N ARG A 12 -19.27 -0.13 -27.75
CA ARG A 12 -18.95 -1.34 -28.52
C ARG A 12 -19.01 -2.60 -27.66
N ILE A 13 -18.50 -2.53 -26.43
CA ILE A 13 -18.58 -3.62 -25.45
C ILE A 13 -20.05 -3.96 -25.14
N ASP A 14 -20.87 -2.94 -24.91
CA ASP A 14 -22.31 -3.12 -24.67
C ASP A 14 -23.00 -3.75 -25.88
N ALA A 15 -22.69 -3.30 -27.09
CA ALA A 15 -23.24 -3.86 -28.31
C ALA A 15 -22.85 -5.34 -28.51
N ALA A 16 -21.59 -5.70 -28.22
CA ALA A 16 -21.12 -7.07 -28.32
C ALA A 16 -21.84 -7.99 -27.32
N LEU A 17 -21.91 -7.60 -26.04
CA LEU A 17 -22.48 -8.42 -24.98
C LEU A 17 -24.01 -8.50 -24.99
N ASN A 18 -24.69 -7.46 -25.49
CA ASN A 18 -26.14 -7.46 -25.68
C ASN A 18 -26.59 -8.05 -27.03
N SER A 19 -25.66 -8.48 -27.89
CA SER A 19 -26.01 -9.15 -29.14
C SER A 19 -26.62 -10.54 -28.90
N GLU A 20 -27.43 -11.01 -29.86
CA GLU A 20 -28.02 -12.36 -29.86
C GLU A 20 -26.98 -13.48 -30.08
N ARG A 21 -25.68 -13.14 -30.23
CA ARG A 21 -24.60 -14.11 -30.43
C ARG A 21 -24.41 -14.99 -29.21
N ALA A 22 -23.81 -16.16 -29.39
CA ALA A 22 -23.38 -17.01 -28.30
C ALA A 22 -22.40 -16.27 -27.38
N LEU A 23 -22.50 -16.49 -26.06
CA LEU A 23 -21.73 -15.74 -25.07
C LEU A 23 -20.22 -15.81 -25.32
N GLY A 24 -19.69 -17.00 -25.63
CA GLY A 24 -18.26 -17.18 -25.90
C GLY A 24 -17.75 -16.25 -27.02
N GLN A 25 -18.50 -16.13 -28.12
CA GLN A 25 -18.12 -15.24 -29.25
C GLN A 25 -18.20 -13.76 -28.87
N ALA A 26 -19.20 -13.37 -28.08
CA ALA A 26 -19.31 -12.01 -27.58
C ALA A 26 -18.14 -11.67 -26.63
N VAL A 27 -17.72 -12.62 -25.81
CA VAL A 27 -16.56 -12.48 -24.91
C VAL A 27 -15.25 -12.38 -25.71
N ASP A 28 -15.06 -13.15 -26.77
CA ASP A 28 -13.87 -13.04 -27.64
C ASP A 28 -13.74 -11.64 -28.27
N GLU A 29 -14.88 -11.07 -28.70
CA GLU A 29 -14.91 -9.69 -29.19
C GLU A 29 -14.53 -8.69 -28.08
N VAL A 30 -15.08 -8.86 -26.87
CA VAL A 30 -14.71 -8.02 -25.72
C VAL A 30 -13.23 -8.15 -25.38
N ILE A 31 -12.67 -9.35 -25.38
CA ILE A 31 -11.23 -9.58 -25.15
C ILE A 31 -10.41 -8.81 -26.19
N THR A 32 -10.80 -8.87 -27.47
CA THR A 32 -10.14 -8.11 -28.55
C THR A 32 -10.24 -6.60 -28.32
N LEU A 33 -11.39 -6.10 -27.84
CA LEU A 33 -11.58 -4.67 -27.52
C LEU A 33 -10.76 -4.21 -26.31
N LEU A 34 -10.51 -5.11 -25.35
CA LEU A 34 -9.76 -4.82 -24.14
C LEU A 34 -8.24 -5.05 -24.29
N SER A 35 -7.83 -5.76 -25.34
CA SER A 35 -6.43 -6.12 -25.60
C SER A 35 -5.84 -5.16 -26.63
N PRO A 36 -5.03 -4.17 -26.23
CA PRO A 36 -4.41 -3.23 -27.15
C PRO A 36 -3.46 -3.98 -28.10
N ALA A 37 -3.26 -3.44 -29.31
CA ALA A 37 -2.12 -3.85 -30.13
C ALA A 37 -0.82 -3.54 -29.37
N SER A 38 0.28 -4.24 -29.65
CA SER A 38 1.53 -4.19 -28.86
C SER A 38 2.15 -2.80 -28.65
N THR A 39 1.73 -1.79 -29.42
CA THR A 39 2.18 -0.39 -29.34
C THR A 39 1.15 0.57 -28.74
N GLU A 40 -0.06 0.10 -28.45
CA GLU A 40 -1.15 0.91 -27.91
C GLU A 40 -1.18 0.84 -26.37
N LEU A 41 -1.68 1.92 -25.76
CA LEU A 41 -1.91 1.96 -24.31
C LEU A 41 -3.11 1.09 -23.96
N TRP A 42 -3.04 0.42 -22.81
CA TRP A 42 -4.18 -0.31 -22.26
C TRP A 42 -5.41 0.60 -22.07
N PRO A 43 -6.63 0.08 -22.28
CA PRO A 43 -7.85 0.84 -22.04
C PRO A 43 -7.93 1.38 -20.61
N HIS A 44 -8.66 2.49 -20.44
CA HIS A 44 -8.88 3.07 -19.13
C HIS A 44 -9.54 2.06 -18.18
N LEU A 45 -9.12 2.02 -16.91
CA LEU A 45 -9.64 1.09 -15.89
C LEU A 45 -11.17 0.97 -15.88
N LEU A 46 -11.87 2.11 -15.94
CA LEU A 46 -13.34 2.13 -15.95
C LEU A 46 -13.95 1.36 -17.12
N VAL A 47 -13.29 1.32 -18.28
CA VAL A 47 -13.74 0.53 -19.44
C VAL A 47 -13.60 -0.96 -19.14
N VAL A 48 -12.46 -1.36 -18.57
CA VAL A 48 -12.20 -2.75 -18.17
C VAL A 48 -13.20 -3.20 -17.10
N LEU A 49 -13.39 -2.41 -16.05
CA LEU A 49 -14.38 -2.70 -15.00
C LEU A 49 -15.80 -2.76 -15.58
N HIS A 50 -16.17 -1.79 -16.43
CA HIS A 50 -17.47 -1.78 -17.10
C HIS A 50 -17.73 -3.07 -17.86
N ALA A 51 -16.77 -3.53 -18.68
CA ALA A 51 -16.89 -4.77 -19.43
C ALA A 51 -17.11 -5.98 -18.51
N LEU A 52 -16.29 -6.13 -17.47
CA LEU A 52 -16.33 -7.28 -16.57
C LEU A 52 -17.56 -7.29 -15.65
N GLU A 53 -18.18 -6.13 -15.44
CA GLU A 53 -19.40 -5.97 -14.63
C GLU A 53 -20.69 -6.08 -15.45
N GLN A 54 -20.59 -6.18 -16.78
CA GLN A 54 -21.78 -6.37 -17.63
C GLN A 54 -22.57 -7.60 -17.19
N PRO A 55 -23.90 -7.51 -16.99
CA PRO A 55 -24.69 -8.55 -16.31
C PRO A 55 -24.48 -9.96 -16.87
N ARG A 56 -24.42 -10.07 -18.21
CA ARG A 56 -24.25 -11.34 -18.91
C ARG A 56 -22.87 -11.97 -18.67
N LEU A 57 -21.81 -11.14 -18.68
CA LEU A 57 -20.44 -11.59 -18.42
C LEU A 57 -20.22 -11.85 -16.92
N ALA A 58 -20.68 -10.94 -16.05
CA ALA A 58 -20.60 -11.08 -14.60
C ALA A 58 -21.28 -12.38 -14.12
N ALA A 59 -22.47 -12.70 -14.62
CA ALA A 59 -23.15 -13.95 -14.29
C ALA A 59 -22.32 -15.19 -14.69
N ALA A 60 -21.69 -15.16 -15.87
CA ALA A 60 -20.84 -16.24 -16.34
C ALA A 60 -19.54 -16.39 -15.54
N LEU A 61 -18.97 -15.27 -15.05
CA LEU A 61 -17.78 -15.28 -14.18
C LEU A 61 -18.09 -15.82 -12.78
N VAL A 62 -19.31 -15.58 -12.26
CA VAL A 62 -19.76 -16.15 -10.97
C VAL A 62 -20.05 -17.64 -11.11
N ALA A 63 -20.67 -18.04 -12.22
CA ALA A 63 -20.99 -19.44 -12.50
C ALA A 63 -19.78 -20.26 -12.99
N SER A 64 -18.60 -19.66 -13.16
CA SER A 64 -17.41 -20.28 -13.76
C SER A 64 -17.72 -20.95 -15.11
N ALA A 65 -18.54 -20.30 -15.93
CA ALA A 65 -19.09 -20.86 -17.17
C ALA A 65 -18.27 -20.52 -18.43
N LEU A 66 -17.14 -19.81 -18.26
CA LEU A 66 -16.25 -19.44 -19.36
C LEU A 66 -15.06 -20.41 -19.46
N PRO A 67 -14.54 -20.69 -20.67
CA PRO A 67 -13.29 -21.41 -20.85
C PRO A 67 -12.10 -20.69 -20.19
N ASP A 68 -11.11 -21.46 -19.74
CA ASP A 68 -9.91 -20.93 -19.06
C ASP A 68 -9.16 -19.89 -19.91
N THR A 69 -9.06 -20.08 -21.22
CA THR A 69 -8.40 -19.13 -22.13
C THR A 69 -9.07 -17.75 -22.12
N GLN A 70 -10.40 -17.70 -22.03
CA GLN A 70 -11.14 -16.44 -21.93
C GLN A 70 -10.98 -15.82 -20.54
N LEU A 71 -10.99 -16.65 -19.48
CA LEU A 71 -10.76 -16.20 -18.12
C LEU A 71 -9.36 -15.58 -17.95
N GLU A 72 -8.34 -16.22 -18.50
CA GLU A 72 -6.95 -15.74 -18.47
C GLU A 72 -6.80 -14.40 -19.21
N ALA A 73 -7.40 -14.25 -20.39
CA ALA A 73 -7.32 -13.01 -21.15
C ALA A 73 -8.02 -11.84 -20.43
N LEU A 74 -9.22 -12.08 -19.90
CA LEU A 74 -9.96 -11.09 -19.10
C LEU A 74 -9.22 -10.75 -17.79
N ALA A 75 -8.62 -11.74 -17.14
CA ALA A 75 -7.78 -11.52 -15.97
C ALA A 75 -6.52 -10.71 -16.33
N GLY A 76 -5.91 -10.97 -17.49
CA GLY A 76 -4.78 -10.20 -18.01
C GLY A 76 -5.12 -8.72 -18.21
N ALA A 77 -6.29 -8.43 -18.79
CA ALA A 77 -6.78 -7.06 -18.94
C ALA A 77 -6.97 -6.36 -17.58
N LEU A 78 -7.57 -7.03 -16.60
CA LEU A 78 -7.71 -6.48 -15.25
C LEU A 78 -6.35 -6.27 -14.58
N GLN A 79 -5.42 -7.23 -14.70
CA GLN A 79 -4.08 -7.15 -14.10
C GLN A 79 -3.23 -6.02 -14.67
N ALA A 80 -3.43 -5.64 -15.93
CA ALA A 80 -2.75 -4.51 -16.54
C ALA A 80 -3.15 -3.16 -15.91
N VAL A 81 -4.42 -3.02 -15.52
CA VAL A 81 -4.97 -1.75 -15.04
C VAL A 81 -5.16 -1.67 -13.51
N ALA A 82 -5.33 -2.81 -12.82
CA ALA A 82 -5.55 -2.87 -11.38
C ALA A 82 -4.44 -2.21 -10.53
N PRO A 83 -3.14 -2.29 -10.89
CA PRO A 83 -2.07 -1.60 -10.15
C PRO A 83 -2.29 -0.09 -9.99
N LEU A 84 -3.07 0.54 -10.88
CA LEU A 84 -3.41 1.96 -10.81
C LEU A 84 -4.28 2.31 -9.58
N ILE A 85 -4.92 1.32 -8.95
CA ILE A 85 -5.82 1.46 -7.79
C ILE A 85 -5.23 0.84 -6.52
N GLY A 86 -4.00 0.33 -6.59
CA GLY A 86 -3.27 -0.22 -5.44
C GLY A 86 -3.06 -1.73 -5.51
N PRO A 87 -2.86 -2.42 -4.37
CA PRO A 87 -2.41 -3.80 -4.35
C PRO A 87 -3.41 -4.76 -5.00
N ARG A 88 -2.93 -5.79 -5.69
CA ARG A 88 -3.80 -6.71 -6.44
C ARG A 88 -4.71 -7.50 -5.51
N PRO A 89 -6.04 -7.56 -5.78
CA PRO A 89 -6.91 -8.45 -5.04
C PRO A 89 -6.62 -9.92 -5.38
N VAL A 90 -6.69 -10.79 -4.38
CA VAL A 90 -6.54 -12.26 -4.55
C VAL A 90 -7.92 -12.92 -4.58
N GLY A 91 -8.08 -13.96 -5.42
CA GLY A 91 -9.29 -14.79 -5.54
C GLY A 91 -9.75 -15.02 -6.99
N PRO A 92 -10.91 -15.64 -7.22
CA PRO A 92 -11.53 -15.75 -8.54
C PRO A 92 -11.77 -14.38 -9.20
N LEU A 93 -11.82 -14.34 -10.54
CA LEU A 93 -11.89 -13.08 -11.29
C LEU A 93 -13.08 -12.19 -10.89
N HIS A 94 -14.27 -12.74 -10.66
CA HIS A 94 -15.42 -11.94 -10.21
C HIS A 94 -15.18 -11.27 -8.84
N ILE A 95 -14.46 -11.93 -7.91
CA ILE A 95 -14.07 -11.33 -6.63
C ILE A 95 -13.03 -10.23 -6.84
N GLN A 96 -12.06 -10.46 -7.73
CA GLN A 96 -11.04 -9.46 -8.07
C GLN A 96 -11.67 -8.18 -8.66
N VAL A 97 -12.66 -8.34 -9.56
CA VAL A 97 -13.41 -7.23 -10.15
C VAL A 97 -14.16 -6.45 -9.06
N ALA A 98 -14.95 -7.13 -8.24
CA ALA A 98 -15.72 -6.50 -7.17
C ALA A 98 -14.84 -5.73 -6.16
N ARG A 99 -13.70 -6.31 -5.76
CA ARG A 99 -12.73 -5.65 -4.87
C ARG A 99 -12.06 -4.45 -5.53
N THR A 100 -11.70 -4.56 -6.82
CA THR A 100 -11.13 -3.44 -7.58
C THR A 100 -12.12 -2.28 -7.69
N ARG A 101 -13.39 -2.57 -7.99
CA ARG A 101 -14.48 -1.57 -8.02
C ARG A 101 -14.68 -0.91 -6.67
N GLN A 102 -14.80 -1.69 -5.59
CA GLN A 102 -14.97 -1.16 -4.25
C GLN A 102 -13.84 -0.20 -3.86
N ARG A 103 -12.58 -0.55 -4.18
CA ARG A 103 -11.43 0.32 -3.95
C ARG A 103 -11.46 1.57 -4.81
N PHE A 104 -11.80 1.44 -6.10
CA PHE A 104 -11.97 2.58 -6.98
C PHE A 104 -12.99 3.58 -6.43
N ASP A 105 -14.16 3.10 -5.99
CA ASP A 105 -15.22 3.96 -5.46
C ASP A 105 -14.85 4.59 -4.11
N ALA A 106 -14.06 3.90 -3.29
CA ALA A 106 -13.52 4.46 -2.05
C ALA A 106 -12.50 5.57 -2.34
N GLU A 107 -11.57 5.33 -3.26
CA GLU A 107 -10.57 6.33 -3.69
C GLU A 107 -11.20 7.53 -4.38
N LEU A 108 -12.20 7.31 -5.24
CA LEU A 108 -12.95 8.37 -5.90
C LEU A 108 -13.60 9.30 -4.87
N ARG A 109 -14.21 8.75 -3.81
CA ARG A 109 -14.80 9.53 -2.71
C ARG A 109 -13.73 10.31 -1.95
N LYS A 110 -12.60 9.69 -1.59
CA LYS A 110 -11.49 10.39 -0.92
C LYS A 110 -10.96 11.55 -1.77
N HIS A 111 -10.70 11.29 -3.05
CA HIS A 111 -10.22 12.29 -3.99
C HIS A 111 -11.21 13.45 -4.17
N ALA A 112 -12.51 13.16 -4.30
CA ALA A 112 -13.56 14.19 -4.40
C ALA A 112 -13.61 15.09 -3.16
N LEU A 113 -13.46 14.52 -1.96
CA LEU A 113 -13.42 15.30 -0.71
C LEU A 113 -12.19 16.20 -0.65
N VAL A 114 -11.01 15.67 -0.97
CA VAL A 114 -9.75 16.43 -0.98
C VAL A 114 -9.81 17.57 -1.99
N THR A 115 -10.17 17.27 -3.24
CA THR A 115 -10.26 18.28 -4.30
C THR A 115 -11.33 19.32 -4.03
N GLY A 116 -12.50 18.92 -3.54
CA GLY A 116 -13.56 19.85 -3.15
C GLY A 116 -13.12 20.83 -2.06
N ARG A 117 -12.35 20.35 -1.06
CA ARG A 117 -11.78 21.23 -0.02
C ARG A 117 -10.70 22.17 -0.57
N LEU A 118 -9.82 21.68 -1.43
CA LEU A 118 -8.80 22.52 -2.08
C LEU A 118 -9.44 23.63 -2.92
N GLN A 119 -10.51 23.30 -3.66
CA GLN A 119 -11.26 24.27 -4.46
C GLN A 119 -12.00 25.31 -3.61
N ALA A 120 -12.44 24.93 -2.40
CA ALA A 120 -13.07 25.85 -1.44
C ALA A 120 -12.08 26.86 -0.82
N GLY A 121 -10.78 26.79 -1.13
CA GLY A 121 -9.80 27.78 -0.71
C GLY A 121 -9.33 27.64 0.73
N VAL A 122 -9.20 26.41 1.24
CA VAL A 122 -8.60 26.16 2.56
C VAL A 122 -7.20 26.77 2.69
N ALA A 123 -6.82 27.14 3.92
CA ALA A 123 -5.52 27.74 4.19
C ALA A 123 -4.36 26.80 3.78
N ALA A 124 -3.26 27.36 3.29
CA ALA A 124 -2.14 26.58 2.73
C ALA A 124 -1.59 25.52 3.71
N ALA A 125 -1.45 25.85 4.99
CA ALA A 125 -1.00 24.91 6.01
C ALA A 125 -1.99 23.74 6.23
N GLU A 126 -3.29 24.01 6.12
CA GLU A 126 -4.33 22.98 6.21
C GLU A 126 -4.36 22.11 4.95
N ALA A 127 -4.25 22.72 3.76
CA ALA A 127 -4.14 22.02 2.49
C ALA A 127 -2.97 21.03 2.50
N ASN A 128 -1.79 21.48 2.94
CA ASN A 128 -0.59 20.65 3.01
C ASN A 128 -0.78 19.47 3.99
N ARG A 129 -1.32 19.71 5.19
CA ARG A 129 -1.59 18.64 6.17
C ARG A 129 -2.59 17.62 5.64
N MET A 130 -3.68 18.09 5.01
CA MET A 130 -4.70 17.23 4.44
C MET A 130 -4.14 16.37 3.30
N LEU A 131 -3.37 16.96 2.39
CA LEU A 131 -2.73 16.23 1.29
C LEU A 131 -1.67 15.26 1.78
N ALA A 132 -0.87 15.64 2.78
CA ALA A 132 0.10 14.74 3.39
C ALA A 132 -0.59 13.52 4.01
N ALA A 133 -1.67 13.75 4.77
CA ALA A 133 -2.49 12.68 5.34
C ALA A 133 -3.15 11.80 4.26
N TYR A 134 -3.64 12.40 3.17
CA TYR A 134 -4.20 11.64 2.04
C TYR A 134 -3.15 10.70 1.44
N LEU A 135 -1.93 11.18 1.19
CA LEU A 135 -0.83 10.38 0.67
C LEU A 135 -0.36 9.27 1.63
N ASP A 136 -0.57 9.45 2.94
CA ASP A 136 -0.29 8.42 3.95
C ASP A 136 -1.38 7.34 4.04
N THR A 137 -2.51 7.47 3.33
CA THR A 137 -3.60 6.46 3.31
C THR A 137 -3.50 5.46 2.15
N ASP A 138 -2.29 5.19 1.67
CA ASP A 138 -2.03 4.41 0.45
C ASP A 138 -2.87 4.87 -0.75
N ALA A 139 -2.85 6.18 -1.00
CA ALA A 139 -3.59 6.78 -2.10
C ALA A 139 -3.28 6.09 -3.43
N ALA A 140 -4.33 5.73 -4.17
CA ALA A 140 -4.18 5.03 -5.44
C ALA A 140 -3.36 5.85 -6.46
N PRO A 141 -2.39 5.24 -7.17
CA PRO A 141 -1.52 5.94 -8.13
C PRO A 141 -2.28 6.78 -9.16
N LEU A 142 -3.41 6.30 -9.66
CA LEU A 142 -4.27 7.05 -10.59
C LEU A 142 -4.69 8.41 -10.02
N PHE A 143 -5.13 8.43 -8.77
CA PHE A 143 -5.65 9.63 -8.13
C PHE A 143 -4.55 10.58 -7.68
N ILE A 144 -3.37 10.06 -7.32
CA ILE A 144 -2.16 10.88 -7.14
C ILE A 144 -1.80 11.58 -8.45
N ALA A 145 -1.82 10.89 -9.59
CA ALA A 145 -1.54 11.48 -10.89
C ALA A 145 -2.56 12.59 -11.25
N LEU A 146 -3.84 12.40 -10.95
CA LEU A 146 -4.89 13.42 -11.14
C LEU A 146 -4.68 14.64 -10.24
N LEU A 147 -4.31 14.45 -8.97
CA LEU A 147 -3.97 15.54 -8.07
C LEU A 147 -2.72 16.29 -8.55
N ARG A 148 -1.72 15.59 -9.08
CA ARG A 148 -0.51 16.21 -9.62
C ARG A 148 -0.80 17.10 -10.81
N GLN A 149 -1.75 16.72 -11.66
CA GLN A 149 -2.18 17.53 -12.80
C GLN A 149 -2.99 18.76 -12.39
N SER A 150 -3.85 18.64 -11.37
CA SER A 150 -4.80 19.70 -10.98
C SER A 150 -4.26 20.65 -9.90
N HIS A 151 -3.44 20.15 -8.97
CA HIS A 151 -2.91 20.87 -7.81
C HIS A 151 -1.40 20.59 -7.59
N PRO A 152 -0.53 20.81 -8.59
CA PRO A 152 0.88 20.37 -8.54
C PRO A 152 1.65 20.96 -7.35
N ARG A 153 1.51 22.27 -7.10
CA ARG A 153 2.28 22.97 -6.04
C ARG A 153 1.90 22.50 -4.63
N GLN A 154 0.61 22.28 -4.38
CA GLN A 154 0.14 21.81 -3.08
C GLN A 154 0.54 20.36 -2.85
N LEU A 155 0.49 19.53 -3.90
CA LEU A 155 0.94 18.14 -3.82
C LEU A 155 2.45 18.08 -3.51
N GLU A 156 3.26 18.85 -4.23
CA GLU A 156 4.71 18.92 -4.02
C GLU A 156 5.05 19.39 -2.60
N ALA A 157 4.37 20.43 -2.09
CA ALA A 157 4.55 20.89 -0.72
C ALA A 157 4.17 19.83 0.32
N ALA A 158 3.13 19.03 0.05
CA ALA A 158 2.75 17.93 0.91
C ALA A 158 3.78 16.78 0.89
N GLU A 159 4.31 16.42 -0.29
CA GLU A 159 5.39 15.44 -0.46
C GLU A 159 6.66 15.88 0.28
N GLN A 160 7.08 17.14 0.13
CA GLN A 160 8.21 17.70 0.87
C GLN A 160 7.97 17.70 2.38
N SER A 161 6.77 18.08 2.83
CA SER A 161 6.42 18.03 4.26
C SER A 161 6.51 16.61 4.81
N ARG A 162 6.08 15.61 4.03
CA ARG A 162 6.15 14.20 4.39
C ARG A 162 7.60 13.72 4.57
N GLU A 163 8.51 14.14 3.69
CA GLU A 163 9.95 13.84 3.78
C GLU A 163 10.59 14.55 4.98
N GLN A 164 10.26 15.82 5.21
CA GLN A 164 10.75 16.58 6.37
C GLN A 164 10.37 15.92 7.70
N GLN A 165 9.19 15.30 7.80
CA GLN A 165 8.79 14.57 9.01
C GLN A 165 9.68 13.34 9.29
N LEU A 166 10.22 12.69 8.26
CA LEU A 166 11.20 11.61 8.44
C LEU A 166 12.54 12.16 8.90
N LEU A 167 12.98 13.29 8.34
CA LEU A 167 14.23 13.95 8.76
C LEU A 167 14.18 14.40 10.23
N LEU A 168 13.00 14.79 10.75
CA LEU A 168 12.83 15.13 12.16
C LEU A 168 13.16 13.97 13.10
N LEU A 169 12.94 12.71 12.69
CA LEU A 169 13.26 11.55 13.52
C LEU A 169 14.76 11.45 13.80
N VAL A 170 15.60 11.83 12.83
CA VAL A 170 17.07 11.70 12.90
C VAL A 170 17.77 13.04 13.15
N ALA A 171 17.01 14.11 13.40
CA ALA A 171 17.56 15.46 13.54
C ALA A 171 18.35 15.66 14.85
N ASP A 172 18.07 14.86 15.88
CA ASP A 172 18.73 14.98 17.18
C ASP A 172 19.83 13.91 17.35
N PRO A 173 21.12 14.28 17.20
CA PRO A 173 22.23 13.34 17.36
C PRO A 173 22.39 12.84 18.79
N ALA A 174 21.94 13.60 19.80
CA ALA A 174 22.00 13.16 21.19
C ALA A 174 20.97 12.04 21.45
N LEU A 175 19.80 12.09 20.80
CA LEU A 175 18.81 11.01 20.86
C LEU A 175 19.39 9.73 20.26
N LEU A 176 19.98 9.83 19.07
CA LEU A 176 20.60 8.68 18.39
C LEU A 176 21.73 8.08 19.22
N ALA A 177 22.59 8.92 19.81
CA ALA A 177 23.64 8.46 20.70
C ALA A 177 23.08 7.68 21.90
N LEU A 178 22.02 8.19 22.54
CA LEU A 178 21.37 7.50 23.67
C LEU A 178 20.73 6.17 23.26
N LEU A 179 20.14 6.07 22.07
CA LEU A 179 19.55 4.84 21.55
C LEU A 179 20.59 3.78 21.15
N ALA A 180 21.83 4.20 20.88
CA ALA A 180 22.96 3.32 20.56
C ALA A 180 23.77 2.88 21.79
N MET A 181 23.49 3.41 22.98
CA MET A 181 24.25 3.08 24.19
C MET A 181 23.80 1.75 24.80
N ASP A 182 24.73 0.79 24.89
CA ASP A 182 24.52 -0.49 25.59
C ASP A 182 24.78 -0.41 27.11
N ALA A 183 25.35 0.70 27.60
CA ALA A 183 25.88 0.78 28.96
C ALA A 183 25.31 1.98 29.74
N GLY A 184 24.47 1.69 30.74
CA GLY A 184 23.96 2.67 31.69
C GLY A 184 22.91 2.08 32.63
N SER A 185 22.57 2.81 33.70
CA SER A 185 21.40 2.49 34.52
C SER A 185 20.12 2.67 33.69
N PRO A 186 19.23 1.67 33.58
CA PRO A 186 17.99 1.77 32.80
C PRO A 186 17.12 2.98 33.18
N ASP A 187 17.07 3.30 34.47
CA ASP A 187 16.27 4.41 34.99
C ASP A 187 16.82 5.78 34.57
N GLU A 188 18.15 5.93 34.55
CA GLU A 188 18.80 7.16 34.10
C GLU A 188 18.66 7.36 32.59
N LEU A 189 18.78 6.28 31.82
CA LEU A 189 18.57 6.29 30.37
C LEU A 189 17.11 6.66 30.04
N ALA A 190 16.15 6.04 30.74
CA ALA A 190 14.73 6.32 30.58
C ALA A 190 14.39 7.78 30.93
N ALA A 191 15.00 8.33 32.00
CA ALA A 191 14.80 9.73 32.40
C ALA A 191 15.30 10.73 31.34
N LYS A 192 16.39 10.40 30.63
CA LYS A 192 16.94 11.23 29.54
C LYS A 192 16.16 11.07 28.24
N LEU A 193 15.79 9.85 27.86
CA LEU A 193 15.07 9.56 26.62
C LEU A 193 13.64 10.09 26.62
N ARG A 194 12.92 9.98 27.74
CA ARG A 194 11.50 10.36 27.83
C ARG A 194 11.20 11.79 27.35
N PRO A 195 11.87 12.86 27.82
CA PRO A 195 11.60 14.21 27.35
C PRO A 195 11.93 14.40 25.86
N MET A 196 12.95 13.72 25.35
CA MET A 196 13.34 13.80 23.93
C MET A 196 12.30 13.14 23.03
N LEU A 197 11.84 11.93 23.40
CA LEU A 197 10.78 11.22 22.69
C LEU A 197 9.44 11.98 22.78
N GLN A 198 9.14 12.62 23.91
CA GLN A 198 7.96 13.47 24.06
C GLN A 198 8.03 14.71 23.14
N ALA A 199 9.17 15.41 23.13
CA ALA A 199 9.38 16.57 22.26
C ALA A 199 9.24 16.18 20.78
N LEU A 200 9.82 15.04 20.39
CA LEU A 200 9.69 14.52 19.04
C LEU A 200 8.24 14.15 18.70
N ALA A 201 7.55 13.41 19.57
CA ALA A 201 6.15 13.02 19.36
C ALA A 201 5.20 14.21 19.20
N THR A 202 5.46 15.31 19.89
CA THR A 202 4.66 16.56 19.77
C THR A 202 4.98 17.37 18.52
N GLY A 203 6.21 17.25 17.99
CA GLY A 203 6.61 17.89 16.73
C GLY A 203 6.09 17.18 15.46
N LEU A 204 5.67 15.93 15.58
CA LEU A 204 5.16 15.14 14.46
C LEU A 204 3.67 15.43 14.20
N THR A 205 3.31 15.64 12.94
CA THR A 205 1.93 15.98 12.53
C THR A 205 1.05 14.74 12.27
N ASN A 206 1.66 13.62 11.90
CA ASN A 206 0.99 12.33 11.69
C ASN A 206 1.90 11.20 12.20
N THR A 207 1.99 11.08 13.52
CA THR A 207 2.95 10.20 14.18
C THR A 207 2.85 8.75 13.71
N PRO A 208 1.67 8.07 13.72
CA PRO A 208 1.60 6.67 13.31
C PRO A 208 2.10 6.42 11.88
N GLN A 209 1.70 7.26 10.92
CA GLN A 209 2.09 7.07 9.52
C GLN A 209 3.55 7.46 9.24
N THR A 210 4.08 8.45 9.97
CA THR A 210 5.52 8.76 9.90
C THR A 210 6.34 7.59 10.42
N LEU A 211 5.89 6.94 11.50
CA LEU A 211 6.54 5.74 12.04
C LEU A 211 6.43 4.55 11.08
N VAL A 212 5.27 4.29 10.46
CA VAL A 212 5.12 3.24 9.43
C VAL A 212 6.16 3.41 8.33
N ARG A 213 6.28 4.63 7.79
CA ARG A 213 7.24 4.93 6.71
C ARG A 213 8.69 4.76 7.16
N ALA A 214 9.03 5.23 8.36
CA ALA A 214 10.35 5.06 8.92
C ALA A 214 10.70 3.58 9.12
N LEU A 215 9.77 2.78 9.63
CA LEU A 215 9.97 1.34 9.82
C LEU A 215 10.14 0.62 8.47
N GLN A 216 9.27 0.85 7.49
CA GLN A 216 9.29 0.12 6.21
C GLN A 216 10.42 0.55 5.27
N GLY A 217 10.73 1.85 5.20
CA GLY A 217 11.64 2.41 4.19
C GLY A 217 12.70 3.38 4.71
N GLY A 218 12.70 3.68 6.01
CA GLY A 218 13.72 4.53 6.61
C GLY A 218 15.09 3.86 6.69
N ASP A 219 16.13 4.66 6.90
CA ASP A 219 17.46 4.17 7.24
C ASP A 219 17.49 3.57 8.66
N SER A 220 18.64 2.99 9.04
CA SER A 220 18.79 2.34 10.35
C SER A 220 18.48 3.30 11.51
N ALA A 221 18.91 4.56 11.42
CA ALA A 221 18.68 5.56 12.46
C ALA A 221 17.20 5.92 12.60
N ALA A 222 16.51 6.16 11.49
CA ALA A 222 15.07 6.43 11.48
C ALA A 222 14.27 5.25 12.03
N ARG A 223 14.67 4.01 11.70
CA ARG A 223 14.04 2.78 12.24
C ARG A 223 14.23 2.66 13.75
N GLN A 224 15.43 2.92 14.28
CA GLN A 224 15.70 2.89 15.73
C GLN A 224 14.83 3.91 16.49
N VAL A 225 14.81 5.15 16.01
CA VAL A 225 13.98 6.21 16.62
C VAL A 225 12.50 5.86 16.51
N ALA A 226 12.07 5.30 15.38
CA ALA A 226 10.69 4.88 15.20
C ALA A 226 10.30 3.75 16.17
N CYS A 227 11.13 2.72 16.34
CA CYS A 227 10.94 1.68 17.35
C CYS A 227 10.81 2.28 18.76
N ALA A 228 11.71 3.20 19.13
CA ALA A 228 11.66 3.86 20.43
C ALA A 228 10.36 4.66 20.65
N LEU A 229 9.88 5.38 19.62
CA LEU A 229 8.60 6.09 19.67
C LEU A 229 7.41 5.15 19.75
N VAL A 230 7.42 4.02 19.02
CA VAL A 230 6.36 2.99 19.11
C VAL A 230 6.27 2.44 20.52
N ALA A 231 7.41 2.15 21.15
CA ALA A 231 7.46 1.68 22.54
C ALA A 231 6.95 2.75 23.51
N TYR A 232 7.43 4.00 23.38
CA TYR A 232 7.05 5.11 24.24
C TYR A 232 5.56 5.44 24.18
N LEU A 233 5.00 5.50 22.97
CA LEU A 233 3.58 5.81 22.73
C LEU A 233 2.65 4.60 22.85
N ARG A 234 3.21 3.40 23.02
CA ARG A 234 2.48 2.12 23.10
C ARG A 234 1.55 1.88 21.90
N LEU A 235 2.07 2.07 20.69
CA LEU A 235 1.29 1.93 19.45
C LEU A 235 1.14 0.46 19.03
N HIS A 236 0.14 -0.21 19.59
CA HIS A 236 -0.15 -1.63 19.33
C HIS A 236 -0.40 -1.94 17.83
N ASP A 237 -1.01 -1.01 17.10
CA ASP A 237 -1.31 -1.17 15.66
C ASP A 237 -0.04 -1.28 14.80
N LEU A 238 1.12 -0.87 15.32
CA LEU A 238 2.40 -0.90 14.60
C LEU A 238 3.24 -2.14 14.91
N VAL A 239 2.74 -3.07 15.74
CA VAL A 239 3.47 -4.32 16.01
C VAL A 239 3.71 -5.15 14.73
N PRO A 240 2.79 -5.26 13.75
CA PRO A 240 3.09 -5.95 12.49
C PRO A 240 4.30 -5.35 11.76
N ASN A 241 4.45 -4.02 11.77
CA ASN A 241 5.60 -3.33 11.18
C ASN A 241 6.91 -3.64 11.93
N LEU A 242 6.86 -3.73 13.27
CA LEU A 242 8.01 -4.14 14.07
C LEU A 242 8.41 -5.58 13.79
N LEU A 243 7.45 -6.50 13.73
CA LEU A 243 7.70 -7.91 13.41
C LEU A 243 8.25 -8.09 12.00
N SER A 244 7.79 -7.28 11.03
CA SER A 244 8.37 -7.26 9.69
C SER A 244 9.86 -6.95 9.69
N LEU A 245 10.35 -6.07 10.58
CA LEU A 245 11.79 -5.77 10.69
C LEU A 245 12.60 -6.97 11.18
N VAL A 246 11.99 -7.82 12.02
CA VAL A 246 12.61 -9.05 12.50
C VAL A 246 12.73 -10.06 11.36
N LEU A 247 11.67 -10.22 10.57
CA LEU A 247 11.63 -11.16 9.44
C LEU A 247 12.59 -10.77 8.31
N THR A 248 12.91 -9.49 8.17
CA THR A 248 13.83 -8.99 7.12
C THR A 248 15.27 -8.80 7.59
N ASP A 249 15.65 -9.37 8.75
CA ASP A 249 16.99 -9.26 9.35
C ASP A 249 17.54 -7.82 9.42
N SER A 250 16.69 -6.88 9.83
CA SER A 250 17.10 -5.48 10.02
C SER A 250 18.09 -5.37 11.18
N PRO A 251 19.09 -4.45 11.15
CA PRO A 251 19.96 -4.18 12.30
C PRO A 251 19.20 -3.81 13.59
N CYS A 252 17.95 -3.36 13.44
CA CYS A 252 17.06 -3.01 14.56
C CYS A 252 16.21 -4.20 15.06
N ALA A 253 16.34 -5.39 14.47
CA ALA A 253 15.50 -6.56 14.74
C ALA A 253 15.45 -6.95 16.22
N PRO A 254 16.56 -6.97 16.99
CA PRO A 254 16.50 -7.33 18.41
C PRO A 254 15.62 -6.38 19.22
N GLN A 255 15.75 -5.06 18.99
CA GLN A 255 14.96 -4.04 19.67
C GLN A 255 13.48 -4.14 19.25
N ALA A 256 13.22 -4.27 17.95
CA ALA A 256 11.86 -4.43 17.42
C ALA A 256 11.17 -5.68 17.98
N ALA A 257 11.89 -6.79 18.11
CA ALA A 257 11.37 -8.04 18.68
C ALA A 257 10.96 -7.89 20.14
N VAL A 258 11.80 -7.26 20.98
CA VAL A 258 11.49 -7.00 22.39
C VAL A 258 10.25 -6.11 22.52
N ILE A 259 10.19 -5.02 21.74
CA ILE A 259 9.07 -4.09 21.78
C ILE A 259 7.78 -4.78 21.31
N ALA A 260 7.84 -5.54 20.22
CA ALA A 260 6.70 -6.31 19.71
C ALA A 260 6.18 -7.31 20.75
N ALA A 261 7.08 -8.05 21.41
CA ALA A 261 6.73 -9.00 22.47
C ALA A 261 6.12 -8.32 23.69
N GLN A 262 6.53 -7.10 24.03
CA GLN A 262 5.93 -6.33 25.14
C GLN A 262 4.55 -5.76 24.78
N LEU A 263 4.35 -5.30 23.54
CA LEU A 263 3.10 -4.69 23.11
C LEU A 263 2.04 -5.72 22.73
N SER A 264 2.42 -6.81 22.07
CA SER A 264 1.50 -7.87 21.64
C SER A 264 2.16 -9.24 21.73
N PRO A 265 2.23 -9.82 22.95
CA PRO A 265 2.94 -11.07 23.22
C PRO A 265 2.45 -12.25 22.36
N GLU A 266 1.14 -12.36 22.15
CA GLU A 266 0.55 -13.49 21.39
C GLU A 266 0.96 -13.46 19.92
N MET A 267 0.83 -12.31 19.26
CA MET A 267 1.22 -12.12 17.87
C MET A 267 2.74 -12.31 17.69
N ALA A 268 3.55 -11.72 18.57
CA ALA A 268 4.99 -11.90 18.53
C ALA A 268 5.39 -13.38 18.69
N ARG A 269 4.79 -14.10 19.65
CA ARG A 269 5.00 -15.54 19.84
C ARG A 269 4.63 -16.33 18.59
N GLN A 270 3.48 -16.04 17.99
CA GLN A 270 3.05 -16.73 16.76
C GLN A 270 4.06 -16.50 15.63
N THR A 271 4.41 -15.24 15.34
CA THR A 271 5.36 -14.91 14.27
C THR A 271 6.74 -15.52 14.52
N PHE A 272 7.25 -15.52 15.76
CA PHE A 272 8.53 -16.16 16.06
C PHE A 272 8.46 -17.69 15.97
N SER A 273 7.32 -18.29 16.29
CA SER A 273 7.13 -19.74 16.11
C SER A 273 7.14 -20.10 14.62
N GLU A 274 6.45 -19.32 13.78
CA GLU A 274 6.45 -19.47 12.32
C GLU A 274 7.87 -19.29 11.75
N LEU A 275 8.59 -18.23 12.15
CA LEU A 275 9.99 -18.01 11.74
C LEU A 275 10.90 -19.17 12.15
N LEU A 276 10.78 -19.69 13.38
CA LEU A 276 11.58 -20.83 13.84
C LEU A 276 11.26 -22.10 13.05
N VAL A 277 9.99 -22.33 12.71
CA VAL A 277 9.59 -23.44 11.84
C VAL A 277 10.22 -23.25 10.46
N ASP A 278 10.15 -22.07 9.86
CA ASP A 278 10.76 -21.80 8.56
C ASP A 278 12.29 -21.95 8.58
N MET A 279 12.96 -21.57 9.67
CA MET A 279 14.40 -21.77 9.84
C MET A 279 14.78 -23.24 10.06
N VAL A 280 13.98 -24.02 10.79
CA VAL A 280 14.25 -25.43 11.11
C VAL A 280 13.88 -26.36 9.96
N PHE A 281 12.82 -26.03 9.22
CA PHE A 281 12.31 -26.79 8.07
C PHE A 281 12.66 -26.14 6.72
N GLY A 282 13.51 -25.11 6.74
CA GLY A 282 14.07 -24.46 5.56
C GLY A 282 14.65 -25.49 4.59
N ASN A 283 14.22 -25.36 3.34
CA ASN A 283 14.27 -26.33 2.25
C ASN A 283 15.62 -27.07 2.10
N PRO A 284 15.70 -28.42 2.21
CA PRO A 284 16.92 -29.19 1.91
C PRO A 284 17.33 -29.15 0.42
N GLU A 285 16.55 -28.50 -0.43
CA GLU A 285 16.84 -28.32 -1.86
C GLU A 285 17.47 -26.96 -2.21
N ASP A 286 17.80 -26.11 -1.23
CA ASP A 286 18.53 -24.86 -1.48
C ASP A 286 20.05 -25.15 -1.58
N PRO A 287 20.68 -25.06 -2.78
CA PRO A 287 22.07 -25.47 -2.98
C PRO A 287 23.09 -24.62 -2.22
N ASP A 288 22.70 -23.44 -1.73
CA ASP A 288 23.59 -22.53 -0.99
C ASP A 288 23.76 -22.91 0.49
N MET A 289 22.89 -23.76 1.05
CA MET A 289 23.00 -24.22 2.44
C MET A 289 23.88 -25.48 2.62
N ALA A 290 24.31 -26.12 1.52
CA ALA A 290 25.21 -27.27 1.57
C ALA A 290 26.68 -26.90 1.82
N VAL A 291 27.06 -25.63 1.65
CA VAL A 291 28.46 -25.18 1.69
C VAL A 291 28.99 -24.97 3.12
N THR A 292 28.13 -24.85 4.14
CA THR A 292 28.55 -24.70 5.54
C THR A 292 28.44 -25.97 6.39
N ALA A 293 28.12 -27.11 5.77
CA ALA A 293 28.09 -28.41 6.46
C ALA A 293 29.39 -29.23 6.28
N GLN A 294 30.50 -28.60 5.85
CA GLN A 294 31.85 -29.18 5.87
C GLN A 294 32.88 -28.17 6.35
#